data_AF-A0A2H4ZS95-F1
#
_entry.id   AF-A0A2H4ZS95-F1
#
_cell.length_a   1.000
_cell.length_b   1.000
_cell.length_c   1.000
_cell.angle_alpha   90.00
_cell.angle_beta   90.00
_cell.angle_gamma   90.00
#
_symmetry.space_group_name_H-M   'P 1'
#
loop_
_entity.id
_entity.type
_entity.pdbx_description
1 polymer ?
#
loop_
_entity_poly.entity_id
_entity_poly.type
_entity_poly.pdbx_seq_one_letter_code
_entity_poly.pdbx_strand_id
1 'polypeptide(L)'
;RSVIVVGPSLSLHRCGLPREIAIELFQTFVIRGLIRQHFASNIGVAKSKIREKEPVVWEILQEVMQGHPVLLNRAPTLHRLGIQAFQPILVEGHAICLHPLVCKGFNADFDG
;
A
#
# COMPACT_ATOMS: atom_id res chain seq x y z
N ARG A 1 2.37 -10.19 -2.10
CA ARG A 1 1.02 -10.75 -2.40
C ARG A 1 0.29 -10.88 -1.07
N SER A 2 -1.01 -10.61 -1.01
CA SER A 2 -1.82 -10.87 0.18
C SER A 2 -3.25 -11.26 -0.21
N VAL A 3 -3.99 -11.79 0.76
CA VAL A 3 -5.44 -12.04 0.70
C VAL A 3 -6.17 -10.72 0.47
N ILE A 4 -7.30 -10.77 -0.24
CA ILE A 4 -8.18 -9.61 -0.42
C ILE A 4 -9.39 -9.69 0.50
N VAL A 5 -9.82 -8.56 1.04
CA VAL A 5 -11.06 -8.42 1.81
C VAL A 5 -11.91 -7.29 1.24
N VAL A 6 -13.21 -7.33 1.49
CA VAL A 6 -14.13 -6.31 0.97
C VAL A 6 -13.91 -4.97 1.68
N GLY A 7 -13.72 -3.90 0.91
CA GLY A 7 -13.60 -2.53 1.40
C GLY A 7 -14.76 -1.66 0.95
N PRO A 8 -15.98 -1.80 1.53
CA PRO A 8 -17.18 -1.13 1.03
C PRO A 8 -17.16 0.40 1.22
N SER A 9 -16.39 0.90 2.20
CA SER A 9 -16.23 2.33 2.49
C SER A 9 -15.15 3.02 1.65
N LEU A 10 -14.44 2.28 0.79
CA LEU A 10 -13.43 2.85 -0.10
C LEU A 10 -14.11 3.64 -1.22
N SER A 11 -13.45 4.67 -1.73
CA SER A 11 -13.80 5.25 -3.02
C SER A 11 -13.33 4.32 -4.16
N LEU A 12 -14.00 4.35 -5.31
CA LEU A 12 -13.70 3.44 -6.45
C LEU A 12 -12.23 3.41 -6.87
N HIS A 13 -11.54 4.56 -6.79
CA HIS A 13 -10.14 4.72 -7.19
C HIS A 13 -9.12 4.37 -6.08
N ARG A 14 -9.57 3.87 -4.92
CA ARG A 14 -8.72 3.58 -3.76
C ARG A 14 -8.68 2.09 -3.44
N CYS A 15 -7.56 1.67 -2.85
CA CYS A 15 -7.42 0.34 -2.22
C CYS A 15 -6.83 0.49 -0.82
N GLY A 16 -7.19 -0.41 0.09
CA GLY A 16 -6.54 -0.52 1.39
C GLY A 16 -5.27 -1.34 1.28
N LEU A 17 -4.15 -0.78 1.70
CA LEU A 17 -2.84 -1.43 1.71
C LEU A 17 -2.37 -1.63 3.16
N PRO A 18 -2.10 -2.87 3.57
CA PRO A 18 -1.50 -3.16 4.88
C PRO A 18 -0.20 -2.40 5.11
N ARG A 19 0.02 -1.93 6.34
CA ARG A 19 1.21 -1.18 6.73
C ARG A 19 2.53 -1.88 6.37
N GLU A 20 2.60 -3.19 6.59
CA GLU A 20 3.82 -3.98 6.33
C GLU A 20 4.16 -4.02 4.84
N ILE A 21 3.15 -4.28 4.00
CA ILE A 21 3.29 -4.29 2.53
C ILE A 21 3.64 -2.88 2.04
N ALA A 22 3.00 -1.84 2.59
CA ALA A 22 3.26 -0.47 2.23
C ALA A 22 4.72 -0.06 2.55
N ILE A 23 5.24 -0.41 3.74
CA ILE A 23 6.64 -0.14 4.08
C ILE A 23 7.58 -0.86 3.11
N GLU A 24 7.34 -2.13 2.78
CA GLU A 24 8.20 -2.89 1.88
C GLU A 24 8.25 -2.26 0.48
N LEU A 25 7.08 -1.91 -0.07
CA LEU A 25 6.97 -1.31 -1.40
C LEU A 25 7.59 0.09 -1.48
N PHE A 26 7.41 0.90 -0.44
CA PHE A 26 7.82 2.31 -0.45
C PHE A 26 9.12 2.58 0.34
N GLN A 27 9.82 1.55 0.81
CA GLN A 27 10.95 1.68 1.74
C GLN A 27 11.99 2.72 1.30
N THR A 28 12.39 2.69 0.03
CA THR A 28 13.38 3.61 -0.53
C THR A 28 12.92 5.08 -0.46
N PHE A 29 11.64 5.32 -0.73
CA PHE A 29 11.05 6.65 -0.67
C PHE A 29 10.89 7.14 0.77
N VAL A 30 10.53 6.24 1.69
CA VAL A 30 10.45 6.53 3.12
C VAL A 30 11.83 6.88 3.68
N ILE A 31 12.89 6.12 3.34
CA ILE A 31 14.27 6.43 3.74
C ILE A 31 14.67 7.82 3.23
N ARG A 32 14.36 8.14 1.96
CA ARG A 32 14.64 9.46 1.39
C ARG A 32 13.87 10.56 2.12
N GLY A 33 12.60 10.33 2.45
CA GLY A 33 11.77 11.26 3.21
C GLY A 33 12.32 11.55 4.59
N LEU A 34 12.68 10.51 5.35
CA LEU A 34 13.26 10.63 6.69
C LEU A 34 14.56 11.44 6.70
N ILE A 35 15.43 11.24 5.71
CA ILE A 35 16.68 12.01 5.60
C ILE A 35 16.41 13.46 5.18
N ARG A 36 15.55 13.67 4.18
CA ARG A 36 15.21 15.01 3.66
C ARG A 36 14.58 15.91 4.74
N GLN A 37 13.79 15.32 5.63
CA GLN A 37 13.12 16.03 6.73
C GLN A 37 13.94 16.03 8.03
N HIS A 38 15.21 15.61 7.98
CA HIS A 38 16.13 15.58 9.13
C HIS A 38 15.70 14.67 10.31
N PHE A 39 14.76 13.75 10.08
CA PHE A 39 14.43 12.70 11.05
C PHE A 39 15.50 11.60 11.10
N ALA A 40 16.32 11.44 10.08
CA ALA A 40 17.46 10.54 10.08
C ALA A 40 18.71 11.21 9.48
N SER A 41 19.87 11.01 10.10
CA SER A 41 21.13 11.59 9.62
C SER A 41 21.74 10.83 8.42
N ASN A 42 21.40 9.56 8.25
CA ASN A 42 21.87 8.72 7.16
C ASN A 42 20.94 7.51 6.93
N ILE A 43 21.24 6.72 5.89
CA ILE A 43 20.46 5.53 5.50
C ILE A 43 20.40 4.49 6.62
N GLY A 44 21.49 4.29 7.36
CA GLY A 44 21.55 3.32 8.46
C GLY A 44 20.58 3.67 9.59
N VAL A 45 20.58 4.93 10.02
CA VAL A 45 19.63 5.44 11.03
C VAL A 45 18.19 5.33 10.51
N ALA A 46 17.92 5.73 9.26
CA ALA A 46 16.59 5.63 8.67
C ALA A 46 16.07 4.18 8.67
N LYS A 47 16.92 3.20 8.29
CA LYS A 47 16.57 1.77 8.35
C LYS A 47 16.30 1.30 9.78
N SER A 48 17.04 1.79 10.77
CA SER A 48 16.77 1.46 12.18
C SER A 48 15.40 1.96 12.62
N LYS A 49 15.06 3.21 12.31
CA LYS A 49 13.75 3.80 12.63
C LYS A 49 12.58 3.04 12.00
N ILE A 50 12.75 2.59 10.75
CA ILE A 50 11.76 1.74 10.05
C ILE A 50 11.60 0.40 10.76
N ARG A 51 12.70 -0.27 11.14
CA ARG A 51 12.67 -1.55 11.86
C ARG A 51 12.03 -1.42 13.24
N GLU A 52 12.30 -0.32 13.93
CA GLU A 52 11.73 0.02 15.24
C GLU A 52 10.28 0.51 15.16
N LYS A 53 9.74 0.67 13.94
CA LYS A 53 8.36 1.12 13.68
C LYS A 53 8.04 2.46 14.35
N GLU A 54 9.01 3.38 14.37
CA GLU A 54 8.82 4.70 14.97
C GLU A 54 7.62 5.44 14.36
N PRO A 55 6.84 6.21 15.15
CA PRO A 55 5.63 6.89 14.68
C PRO A 55 5.83 7.74 13.42
N VAL A 56 6.96 8.46 13.35
CA VAL A 56 7.32 9.32 12.21
C VAL A 56 7.40 8.56 10.87
N VAL A 57 7.69 7.26 10.90
CA VAL A 57 7.75 6.42 9.70
C VAL A 57 6.38 6.35 9.04
N TRP A 58 5.30 6.31 9.82
CA TRP A 58 3.92 6.23 9.31
C TRP A 58 3.47 7.54 8.68
N GLU A 59 3.87 8.68 9.26
CA GLU A 59 3.59 10.01 8.72
C GLU A 59 4.28 10.20 7.35
N ILE A 60 5.58 9.89 7.29
CA ILE A 60 6.35 9.95 6.04
C ILE A 60 5.80 8.97 5.00
N LEU A 61 5.40 7.76 5.41
CA LEU A 61 4.82 6.77 4.51
C LEU A 61 3.50 7.28 3.91
N GLN A 62 2.63 7.91 4.71
CA GLN A 62 1.38 8.50 4.19
C GLN A 62 1.64 9.63 3.19
N GLU A 63 2.61 10.52 3.47
CA GLU A 63 3.03 11.58 2.53
C GLU A 63 3.54 10.98 1.21
N VAL A 64 4.43 9.98 1.30
CA VAL A 64 5.01 9.30 0.14
C VAL A 64 3.94 8.61 -0.69
N MET A 65 2.95 7.96 -0.07
CA MET A 65 1.90 7.24 -0.78
C MET A 65 0.93 8.18 -1.52
N GLN A 66 0.79 9.43 -1.06
CA GLN A 66 -0.10 10.39 -1.70
C GLN A 66 0.35 10.68 -3.13
N GLY A 67 -0.55 10.50 -4.10
CA GLY A 67 -0.26 10.72 -5.52
C GLY A 67 0.59 9.62 -6.18
N HIS A 68 0.91 8.54 -5.48
CA HIS A 68 1.66 7.40 -6.00
C HIS A 68 0.74 6.17 -6.11
N PRO A 69 0.07 5.97 -7.26
CA PRO A 69 -0.83 4.85 -7.44
C PRO A 69 -0.07 3.51 -7.45
N VAL A 70 -0.73 2.47 -6.95
CA VAL A 70 -0.26 1.08 -6.99
C VAL A 70 -1.08 0.26 -7.97
N LEU A 71 -0.45 -0.74 -8.59
CA LEU A 71 -1.13 -1.69 -9.46
C LEU A 71 -1.55 -2.92 -8.65
N LEU A 72 -2.84 -3.24 -8.69
CA LEU A 72 -3.35 -4.53 -8.21
C LEU A 72 -3.58 -5.44 -9.40
N ASN A 73 -3.24 -6.72 -9.23
CA ASN A 73 -3.41 -7.77 -10.22
C ASN A 73 -3.94 -9.04 -9.54
N ARG A 74 -4.88 -9.75 -10.17
CA ARG A 74 -5.32 -11.09 -9.76
C ARG A 74 -5.05 -12.08 -10.90
N ALA A 75 -4.40 -13.19 -10.57
CA ALA A 75 -4.19 -14.28 -11.52
C ALA A 75 -5.43 -15.19 -11.59
N PRO A 76 -5.77 -15.76 -12.76
CA PRO A 76 -5.19 -15.48 -14.07
C PRO A 76 -5.67 -14.14 -14.66
N THR A 77 -4.78 -13.43 -15.36
CA THR A 77 -5.13 -12.15 -16.02
C THR A 77 -5.68 -12.41 -17.42
N LEU A 78 -7.00 -12.49 -17.56
CA LEU A 78 -7.67 -12.82 -18.84
C LEU A 78 -7.80 -11.62 -19.80
N HIS A 79 -7.82 -10.40 -19.26
CA HIS A 79 -8.01 -9.18 -20.03
C HIS A 79 -7.47 -7.97 -19.27
N ARG A 80 -7.44 -6.80 -19.93
CA ARG A 80 -6.86 -5.56 -19.39
C ARG A 80 -7.39 -5.15 -18.00
N LEU A 81 -8.65 -5.45 -17.67
CA LEU A 81 -9.24 -5.10 -16.36
C LEU A 81 -8.72 -5.98 -15.21
N GLY A 82 -7.96 -7.04 -15.49
CA GLY A 82 -7.32 -7.87 -14.46
C GLY A 82 -6.11 -7.21 -13.81
N ILE A 83 -5.68 -6.05 -14.32
CA ILE A 83 -4.68 -5.16 -13.69
C ILE A 83 -5.27 -3.75 -13.66
N GLN A 84 -5.33 -3.12 -12.49
CA GLN A 84 -5.85 -1.75 -12.35
C GLN A 84 -5.02 -0.95 -11.34
N ALA A 85 -4.96 0.35 -11.55
CA ALA A 85 -4.26 1.29 -10.68
C ALA A 85 -5.20 1.86 -9.61
N PHE A 86 -4.71 1.98 -8.38
CA PHE A 86 -5.45 2.55 -7.24
C PHE A 86 -4.56 3.49 -6.43
N GLN A 87 -5.13 4.54 -5.86
CA GLN A 87 -4.50 5.32 -4.80
C GLN A 87 -4.53 4.48 -3.52
N PRO A 88 -3.38 4.06 -2.96
CA PRO A 88 -3.38 3.27 -1.75
C PRO A 88 -3.71 4.16 -0.54
N ILE A 89 -4.43 3.59 0.42
CA ILE A 89 -4.59 4.12 1.77
C ILE A 89 -4.10 3.08 2.77
N LEU A 90 -3.51 3.52 3.88
CA LEU A 90 -3.08 2.59 4.93
C LEU A 90 -4.31 2.00 5.64
N VAL A 91 -4.30 0.69 5.84
CA VAL A 91 -5.29 -0.03 6.65
C VAL A 91 -4.59 -0.87 7.72
N GLU A 92 -5.34 -1.16 8.79
CA GLU A 92 -4.92 -2.12 9.80
C GLU A 92 -5.05 -3.56 9.27
N GLY A 93 -4.34 -4.50 9.92
CA GLY A 93 -4.32 -5.91 9.54
C GLY A 93 -3.35 -6.22 8.39
N HIS A 94 -3.53 -7.41 7.79
CA HIS A 94 -2.60 -7.96 6.79
C HIS A 94 -3.21 -8.16 5.40
N ALA A 95 -4.51 -7.90 5.22
CA ALA A 95 -5.23 -8.12 3.97
C ALA A 95 -5.39 -6.82 3.15
N ILE A 96 -5.40 -6.95 1.83
CA ILE A 96 -5.65 -5.83 0.91
C ILE A 96 -7.16 -5.58 0.85
N CYS A 97 -7.61 -4.36 1.16
CA CYS A 97 -9.02 -4.02 1.01
C CYS A 97 -9.32 -3.60 -0.43
N LEU A 98 -10.26 -4.28 -1.08
CA LEU A 98 -10.65 -4.03 -2.46
C LEU A 98 -12.08 -3.49 -2.54
N HIS A 99 -12.30 -2.50 -3.42
CA HIS A 99 -13.63 -1.96 -3.65
C HIS A 99 -14.54 -3.02 -4.31
N PRO A 100 -15.78 -3.24 -3.83
CA PRO A 100 -16.63 -4.33 -4.35
C PRO A 100 -16.98 -4.19 -5.84
N LEU A 101 -17.12 -2.96 -6.36
CA LEU A 101 -17.44 -2.73 -7.78
C LEU A 101 -16.33 -3.15 -8.76
N VAL A 102 -15.08 -3.28 -8.34
CA VAL A 102 -14.00 -3.72 -9.23
C VAL A 102 -13.81 -5.23 -9.26
N CYS A 103 -14.45 -5.98 -8.34
CA CYS A 103 -14.33 -7.43 -8.25
C CYS A 103 -14.65 -8.14 -9.57
N LYS A 104 -15.68 -7.69 -10.30
CA LYS A 104 -16.03 -8.24 -11.61
C LYS A 104 -14.89 -8.09 -12.63
N GLY A 105 -14.16 -6.97 -12.60
CA GLY A 105 -12.99 -6.73 -13.45
C GLY A 105 -11.80 -7.62 -13.10
N PHE A 106 -11.67 -8.07 -11.86
CA PHE A 106 -10.64 -9.03 -11.43
C PHE A 106 -11.12 -10.49 -11.47
N ASN A 107 -12.41 -10.71 -11.77
CA ASN A 107 -13.11 -11.98 -11.54
C ASN A 107 -12.92 -12.52 -10.11
N ALA A 108 -12.95 -11.64 -9.11
CA ALA A 108 -12.56 -11.92 -7.73
C ALA A 108 -13.77 -12.14 -6.79
N ASP A 109 -13.62 -13.13 -5.92
CA ASP A 109 -14.39 -13.47 -4.72
C ASP A 109 -13.56 -13.19 -3.45
N PHE A 110 -14.13 -13.44 -2.27
CA PHE A 110 -13.51 -13.15 -0.96
C PHE A 110 -13.42 -14.40 -0.07
N ASP A 111 -13.21 -15.57 -0.68
CA ASP A 111 -13.10 -16.87 -0.02
C ASP A 111 -11.64 -17.37 0.12
N GLY A 112 -10.63 -16.59 -0.28
CA GLY A 112 -9.21 -16.95 -0.23
C GLY A 112 -8.21 -15.79 -0.27
#